data_AF-A0A1W1UKF4-F1
#
_entry.id   AF-A0A1W1UKF4-F1
#
_cell.length_a   1.000
_cell.length_b   1.000
_cell.length_c   1.000
_cell.angle_alpha   90.00
_cell.angle_beta   90.00
_cell.angle_gamma   90.00
#
_symmetry.space_group_name_H-M   'P 1'
#
loop_
_entity.id
_entity.type
_entity.pdbx_description
1 polymer ?
#
loop_
_entity_poly.entity_id
_entity_poly.type
_entity_poly.pdbx_seq_one_letter_code
_entity_poly.pdbx_strand_id
1 'polypeptide(L)'
;MMTPRELLERHQELKAQRAELTRQDNELKAELVDIEGQLSAVLDETGTDSIAVRGVATAYKTEEVVPTVEDWETFNNFARDNDLLFLFQRRLNVAAYRELLEQGVEVMGLIPTQITKISVRKN
;
A
#
# COMPACT_ATOMS: atom_id res chain seq x y z
N MET A 1 -18.11 -25.29 -18.74
CA MET A 1 -17.03 -24.26 -18.76
C MET A 1 -17.57 -23.04 -19.47
N MET A 2 -17.28 -21.83 -18.97
CA MET A 2 -17.65 -20.59 -19.67
C MET A 2 -16.90 -20.49 -21.01
N THR A 3 -17.57 -19.98 -22.03
CA THR A 3 -16.99 -19.65 -23.34
C THR A 3 -16.07 -18.42 -23.23
N PRO A 4 -15.15 -18.19 -24.20
CA PRO A 4 -14.30 -17.00 -24.20
C PRO A 4 -15.07 -15.68 -24.17
N ARG A 5 -16.24 -15.61 -24.82
CA ARG A 5 -17.12 -14.44 -24.77
C ARG A 5 -17.65 -14.20 -23.36
N GLU A 6 -18.23 -15.22 -22.73
CA GLU A 6 -18.77 -15.14 -21.36
C GLU A 6 -17.69 -14.76 -20.35
N LEU A 7 -16.46 -15.27 -20.52
CA LEU A 7 -15.31 -14.90 -19.68
C LEU A 7 -14.95 -13.41 -19.81
N LEU A 8 -14.95 -12.87 -21.04
CA LEU A 8 -14.65 -11.46 -21.28
C LEU A 8 -15.77 -10.54 -20.78
N GLU A 9 -17.03 -10.90 -21.01
CA GLU A 9 -18.20 -10.17 -20.50
C GLU A 9 -18.17 -10.11 -18.97
N ARG A 10 -17.99 -11.28 -18.33
CA ARG A 10 -17.88 -11.36 -16.86
C ARG A 10 -16.67 -10.58 -16.34
N HIS A 11 -15.53 -10.62 -17.03
CA HIS A 11 -14.37 -9.82 -16.67
C HIS A 11 -14.69 -8.31 -16.70
N GLN A 12 -15.38 -7.82 -17.73
CA GLN A 12 -15.75 -6.40 -17.81
C GLN A 12 -16.74 -5.99 -16.72
N GLU A 13 -17.74 -6.84 -16.47
CA GLU A 13 -18.73 -6.62 -15.40
C GLU A 13 -18.04 -6.51 -14.03
N LEU A 14 -17.17 -7.46 -13.69
CA LEU A 14 -16.42 -7.44 -12.44
C LEU A 14 -15.49 -6.23 -12.35
N LYS A 15 -14.86 -5.83 -13.46
CA LYS A 15 -14.02 -4.64 -13.49
C LYS A 15 -14.82 -3.37 -13.21
N ALA A 16 -16.03 -3.24 -13.78
CA ALA A 16 -16.92 -2.11 -13.52
C ALA A 16 -17.39 -2.08 -12.06
N GLN A 17 -17.82 -3.22 -11.51
CA GLN A 17 -18.21 -3.34 -10.10
C GLN A 17 -17.06 -2.96 -9.16
N ARG A 18 -15.84 -3.43 -9.43
CA ARG A 18 -14.66 -3.06 -8.64
C ARG A 18 -14.33 -1.58 -8.72
N ALA A 19 -14.48 -0.97 -9.88
CA ALA A 19 -14.26 0.47 -10.04
C ALA A 19 -15.26 1.28 -9.21
N GLU A 20 -16.53 0.88 -9.23
CA GLU A 20 -17.57 1.53 -8.44
C GLU A 20 -17.37 1.34 -6.93
N LEU A 21 -17.04 0.12 -6.48
CA LEU A 21 -16.69 -0.13 -5.08
C LEU A 21 -15.46 0.67 -4.64
N THR A 22 -14.45 0.82 -5.50
CA THR A 22 -13.27 1.64 -5.20
C THR A 22 -13.65 3.12 -5.06
N ARG A 23 -14.56 3.63 -5.89
CA ARG A 23 -15.06 5.00 -5.78
C ARG A 23 -15.75 5.22 -4.43
N GLN A 24 -16.68 4.32 -4.06
CA GLN A 24 -17.40 4.39 -2.79
C GLN A 24 -16.45 4.26 -1.59
N ASP A 25 -15.49 3.34 -1.65
CA ASP A 25 -14.46 3.16 -0.61
C ASP A 25 -13.61 4.44 -0.44
N ASN A 26 -13.24 5.10 -1.54
CA ASN A 26 -12.48 6.35 -1.47
C ASN A 26 -13.31 7.50 -0.87
N GLU A 27 -14.60 7.58 -1.17
CA GLU A 27 -15.51 8.59 -0.59
C GLU A 27 -15.67 8.38 0.92
N LEU A 28 -15.94 7.15 1.35
CA LEU A 28 -16.04 6.80 2.77
C LEU A 28 -14.73 7.02 3.52
N LYS A 29 -13.58 6.72 2.89
CA LYS A 29 -12.27 7.01 3.48
C LYS A 29 -12.04 8.50 3.69
N ALA A 30 -12.47 9.34 2.74
CA ALA A 30 -12.34 10.78 2.89
C ALA A 30 -13.20 11.31 4.04
N GLU A 31 -14.45 10.85 4.16
CA GLU A 31 -15.32 11.19 5.30
C GLU A 31 -14.75 10.69 6.63
N LEU A 32 -14.23 9.46 6.68
CA LEU A 32 -13.62 8.92 7.89
C LEU A 32 -12.41 9.74 8.34
N VAL A 33 -11.52 10.12 7.42
CA VAL A 33 -10.34 10.95 7.74
C VAL A 33 -10.77 12.32 8.30
N ASP A 34 -11.82 12.92 7.74
CA ASP A 34 -12.35 14.19 8.26
C ASP A 34 -12.89 14.03 9.69
N ILE A 35 -13.68 12.99 9.95
CA ILE A 35 -14.21 12.69 11.28
C ILE A 35 -13.10 12.35 12.29
N GLU A 36 -12.09 11.58 11.88
CA GLU A 36 -10.93 11.27 12.71
C GLU A 36 -10.13 12.54 13.07
N GLY A 37 -9.99 13.47 12.13
CA GLY A 37 -9.40 14.80 12.38
C GLY A 37 -10.20 15.62 13.40
N GLN A 38 -11.53 15.65 13.27
CA GLN A 38 -12.41 16.30 14.23
C GLN A 38 -12.32 15.65 15.63
N LEU A 39 -12.29 14.32 15.71
CA LEU A 39 -12.12 13.60 16.97
C LEU A 39 -10.76 13.92 17.62
N SER A 40 -9.69 14.00 16.83
CA SER A 40 -8.37 14.40 17.35
C SER A 40 -8.41 15.82 17.92
N ALA A 41 -9.04 16.77 17.21
CA ALA A 41 -9.17 18.15 17.70
C ALA A 41 -9.97 18.22 19.00
N VAL A 42 -11.06 17.45 19.14
CA VAL A 42 -11.83 17.35 20.38
C VAL A 42 -10.97 16.81 21.52
N LEU A 43 -10.21 15.74 21.29
CA LEU A 43 -9.31 15.16 22.30
C LEU A 43 -8.22 16.15 22.74
N ASP A 44 -7.69 16.94 21.80
CA ASP A 44 -6.71 18.00 22.09
C ASP A 44 -7.32 19.15 22.90
N GLU A 45 -8.53 19.59 22.56
CA GLU A 45 -9.28 20.62 23.29
C GLU A 45 -9.65 20.19 24.71
N THR A 46 -10.00 18.91 24.91
CA THR A 46 -10.31 18.37 26.23
C THR A 46 -9.07 17.99 27.04
N GLY A 47 -7.89 17.96 26.41
CA GLY A 47 -6.64 17.55 27.03
C GLY A 47 -6.64 16.10 27.50
N THR A 48 -7.33 15.21 26.78
CA THR A 48 -7.48 13.79 27.14
C THR A 48 -7.08 12.89 25.99
N ASP A 49 -6.46 11.76 26.28
CA ASP A 49 -6.08 10.78 25.26
C ASP A 49 -7.20 9.80 24.89
N SER A 50 -8.38 9.91 25.51
CA SER A 50 -9.52 9.04 25.17
C SER A 50 -10.88 9.67 25.47
N ILE A 51 -11.89 9.31 24.67
CA ILE A 51 -13.29 9.68 24.88
C ILE A 51 -14.20 8.47 24.63
N ALA A 52 -15.12 8.19 25.55
CA ALA A 52 -16.05 7.06 25.46
C ALA A 52 -17.50 7.54 25.47
N VAL A 53 -18.28 7.09 24.48
CA VAL A 53 -19.72 7.33 24.43
C VAL A 53 -20.44 5.99 24.54
N ARG A 54 -21.16 5.80 25.66
CA ARG A 54 -21.89 4.55 25.95
C ARG A 54 -22.87 4.23 24.82
N GLY A 55 -22.75 3.02 24.27
CA GLY A 55 -23.61 2.54 23.18
C GLY A 55 -23.18 2.97 21.78
N VAL A 56 -22.07 3.71 21.65
CA VAL A 56 -21.52 4.14 20.36
C VAL A 56 -20.11 3.57 20.15
N ALA A 57 -19.08 4.16 20.75
CA ALA A 57 -17.68 3.75 20.60
C ALA A 57 -16.78 4.38 21.67
N THR A 58 -15.51 3.98 21.70
CA THR A 58 -14.43 4.69 22.43
C THR A 58 -13.34 5.05 21.45
N ALA A 59 -12.93 6.32 21.44
CA ALA A 59 -11.79 6.81 20.68
C ALA A 59 -10.57 6.92 21.62
N TYR A 60 -9.40 6.57 21.09
CA TYR A 60 -8.12 6.68 21.77
C TYR A 60 -7.14 7.40 20.85
N LYS A 61 -6.38 8.35 21.40
CA LYS A 61 -5.22 8.96 20.76
C LYS A 61 -3.98 8.18 21.19
N THR A 62 -3.24 7.66 20.23
CA THR A 62 -1.99 6.92 20.46
C THR A 62 -0.89 7.59 19.67
N GLU A 63 0.24 7.83 20.32
CA GLU A 63 1.46 8.28 19.66
C GLU A 63 2.37 7.09 19.38
N GLU A 64 2.81 6.94 18.13
CA GLU A 64 3.76 5.92 17.72
C GLU A 64 5.02 6.57 17.17
N VAL A 65 6.19 6.07 17.58
CA VAL A 65 7.46 6.49 17.02
C VAL A 65 7.72 5.67 15.77
N VAL A 66 7.56 6.31 14.61
CA VAL A 66 7.86 5.71 13.30
C VAL A 66 9.13 6.32 12.70
N PRO A 67 9.98 5.53 12.03
CA PRO A 67 11.16 6.07 11.39
C PRO A 67 10.78 6.89 10.16
N THR A 68 11.36 8.09 10.03
CA THR A 68 11.33 8.89 8.81
C THR A 68 12.77 9.08 8.34
N VAL A 69 13.06 8.76 7.08
CA VAL A 69 14.41 8.88 6.52
C VAL A 69 14.56 10.28 5.91
N GLU A 70 15.44 11.10 6.47
CA GLU A 70 15.77 12.44 5.95
C GLU A 70 16.80 12.40 4.82
N ASP A 71 17.81 11.52 4.95
CA ASP A 71 18.85 11.30 3.95
C ASP A 71 19.07 9.80 3.73
N TRP A 72 18.68 9.35 2.54
CA TRP A 72 18.80 7.96 2.13
C TRP A 72 20.25 7.50 1.95
N GLU A 73 21.16 8.37 1.51
CA GLU A 73 22.54 7.98 1.30
C GLU A 73 23.22 7.69 2.64
N THR A 74 23.09 8.61 3.58
CA THR A 74 23.60 8.45 4.95
C THR A 74 23.00 7.21 5.62
N PHE A 75 21.68 7.02 5.55
CA PHE A 75 21.02 5.86 6.15
C PHE A 75 21.45 4.53 5.50
N ASN A 76 21.52 4.46 4.16
CA ASN A 76 21.90 3.24 3.47
C ASN A 76 23.32 2.77 3.81
N ASN A 77 24.26 3.72 3.90
CA ASN A 77 25.63 3.44 4.31
C ASN A 77 25.66 2.94 5.76
N PHE A 78 25.02 3.67 6.67
CA PHE A 78 24.93 3.28 8.08
C PHE A 78 24.30 1.89 8.26
N ALA A 79 23.20 1.61 7.56
CA ALA A 79 22.51 0.33 7.68
C ALA A 79 23.32 -0.84 7.11
N ARG A 80 24.10 -0.61 6.04
CA ARG A 80 25.01 -1.63 5.51
C ARG A 80 26.17 -1.90 6.46
N ASP A 81 26.80 -0.86 6.98
CA ASP A 81 28.00 -0.97 7.82
C ASP A 81 27.72 -1.59 9.20
N ASN A 82 26.46 -1.55 9.64
CA ASN A 82 26.01 -2.08 10.93
C ASN A 82 25.09 -3.31 10.81
N ASP A 83 25.02 -3.95 9.64
CA ASP A 83 24.17 -5.12 9.38
C ASP A 83 22.67 -4.92 9.69
N LEU A 84 22.16 -3.70 9.55
CA LEU A 84 20.78 -3.30 9.85
C LEU A 84 19.82 -3.48 8.67
N LEU A 85 20.12 -4.39 7.75
CA LEU A 85 19.28 -4.63 6.57
C LEU A 85 17.87 -5.15 6.92
N PHE A 86 17.64 -5.61 8.16
CA PHE A 86 16.32 -5.98 8.67
C PHE A 86 15.36 -4.79 8.82
N LEU A 87 15.86 -3.55 8.83
CA LEU A 87 15.03 -2.34 8.82
C LEU A 87 14.30 -2.15 7.48
N PHE A 88 14.82 -2.75 6.40
CA PHE A 88 14.22 -2.63 5.07
C PHE A 88 13.12 -3.66 4.85
N GLN A 89 12.06 -3.23 4.19
CA GLN A 89 11.08 -4.15 3.60
C GLN A 89 11.71 -4.88 2.41
N ARG A 90 11.54 -6.19 2.36
CA ARG A 90 12.09 -7.02 1.27
C ARG A 90 11.20 -6.94 0.03
N ARG A 91 11.46 -5.96 -0.83
CA ARG A 91 10.82 -5.84 -2.13
C ARG A 91 11.84 -5.40 -3.19
N LEU A 92 12.02 -6.24 -4.21
CA LEU A 92 12.90 -5.92 -5.33
C LEU A 92 12.21 -4.97 -6.31
N ASN A 93 12.98 -4.07 -6.90
CA ASN A 93 12.53 -3.24 -8.02
C ASN A 93 12.59 -4.07 -9.32
N VAL A 94 11.43 -4.58 -9.73
CA VAL A 94 11.29 -5.45 -10.91
C VAL A 94 11.69 -4.74 -12.21
N ALA A 95 11.46 -3.42 -12.32
CA ALA A 95 11.81 -2.66 -13.52
C ALA A 95 13.33 -2.57 -13.66
N ALA A 96 14.02 -2.13 -12.60
CA ALA A 96 15.48 -2.06 -12.58
C ALA A 96 16.14 -3.44 -12.80
N TYR A 97 15.60 -4.50 -12.19
CA TYR A 97 16.10 -5.86 -12.43
C TYR A 97 15.96 -6.28 -13.90
N ARG A 98 14.84 -5.94 -14.55
CA ARG A 98 14.64 -6.24 -15.98
C ARG A 98 15.64 -5.49 -16.85
N GLU A 99 15.88 -4.21 -16.57
CA GLU A 99 16.87 -3.41 -17.31
C GLU A 99 18.28 -4.01 -17.22
N LEU A 100 18.68 -4.49 -16.03
CA LEU A 100 19.96 -5.17 -15.84
C LEU A 100 20.03 -6.47 -16.67
N LEU A 101 18.97 -7.29 -16.66
CA LEU A 101 18.91 -8.50 -17.48
C LEU A 101 18.99 -8.19 -18.98
N GLU A 102 18.30 -7.14 -19.45
CA GLU A 102 18.34 -6.69 -20.85
C GLU A 102 19.74 -6.21 -21.26
N GLN A 103 20.52 -5.70 -20.31
CA GLN A 103 21.94 -5.34 -20.49
C GLN A 103 22.90 -6.54 -20.37
N GLY A 104 22.38 -7.75 -20.11
CA GLY A 104 23.19 -8.96 -19.92
C GLY A 104 23.87 -9.04 -18.55
N VAL A 105 23.44 -8.24 -17.57
CA VAL A 105 23.97 -8.25 -16.20
C VAL A 105 23.19 -9.25 -15.34
N GLU A 106 23.89 -10.30 -14.89
CA GLU A 106 23.35 -11.23 -13.91
C GLU A 106 23.55 -10.71 -12.48
N VAL A 107 22.45 -10.54 -11.75
CA VAL A 107 22.48 -10.12 -10.34
C VAL A 107 22.60 -11.35 -9.46
N MET A 108 23.72 -11.51 -8.76
CA MET A 108 23.96 -12.64 -7.86
C MET A 108 22.88 -12.75 -6.79
N GLY A 109 22.44 -13.98 -6.51
CA GLY A 109 21.37 -14.28 -5.54
C GLY A 109 19.94 -14.13 -6.07
N LEU A 110 19.77 -13.71 -7.33
CA LEU A 110 18.47 -13.65 -8.00
C LEU A 110 18.40 -14.67 -9.14
N ILE A 111 17.21 -15.26 -9.35
CA ILE A 111 16.92 -16.11 -10.51
C ILE A 111 15.76 -15.49 -11.32
N PRO A 112 15.84 -15.46 -12.66
CA PRO A 112 14.73 -14.98 -13.47
C PRO A 112 13.55 -15.93 -13.35
N THR A 113 12.38 -15.42 -12.93
CA THR A 113 11.13 -16.17 -12.92
C THR A 113 10.14 -15.56 -13.90
N GLN A 114 9.66 -16.37 -14.85
CA GLN A 114 8.69 -15.92 -15.85
C GLN A 114 7.26 -16.16 -15.36
N ILE A 115 6.47 -15.09 -15.27
CA ILE A 115 5.06 -15.13 -14.87
C ILE A 115 4.21 -14.68 -16.06
N THR A 116 3.28 -15.54 -16.50
CA THR A 116 2.33 -15.20 -17.56
C THR A 116 1.21 -14.32 -17.00
N LYS A 117 1.10 -13.09 -17.51
CA LYS A 117 0.03 -12.16 -17.15
C LYS A 117 -0.98 -12.04 -18.29
N ILE A 118 -2.25 -12.22 -17.98
CA ILE A 118 -3.35 -11.92 -18.91
C ILE A 118 -3.69 -10.43 -18.79
N SER A 119 -3.77 -9.73 -19.93
CA SER A 119 -4.20 -8.33 -19.99
C SER A 119 -5.41 -8.22 -20.90
N VAL A 120 -6.52 -7.68 -20.38
CA VAL A 120 -7.76 -7.48 -21.15
C VAL A 120 -7.97 -5.98 -21.36
N ARG A 121 -8.02 -5.55 -22.62
CA ARG A 121 -8.36 -4.17 -23.03
C ARG A 121 -9.73 -4.17 -23.70
N LYS A 122 -10.51 -3.11 -23.47
CA LYS A 122 -11.76 -2.88 -24.20
C LYS A 122 -11.38 -2.24 -25.53
N ASN A 123 -11.85 -2.81 -26.64
CA ASN A 123 -11.79 -2.17 -27.96
C ASN A 123 -12.88 -1.10 -28.07
#